data_AF-A0A522GC83-F1
#
_entry.id   AF-A0A522GC83-F1
#
_cell.length_a   1.000
_cell.length_b   1.000
_cell.length_c   1.000
_cell.angle_alpha   90.00
_cell.angle_beta   90.00
_cell.angle_gamma   90.00
#
_symmetry.space_group_name_H-M   'P 1'
#
loop_
_entity.id
_entity.type
_entity.pdbx_description
1 polymer ?
#
loop_
_entity_poly.entity_id
_entity_poly.type
_entity_poly.pdbx_seq_one_letter_code
_entity_poly.pdbx_strand_id
1 'polypeptide(L)'
;MTGKTKYILILLLAMIFANGSAQNSQVLYFMNLPQNHLLNPALRPSNSLYIGLPVVSGINLNINNNFVNFSDVFMKGQTSDSVFSFLHPKYNIDDFLAKLNDKNSLEAETTIQLFGLGFSAGKDLYVFLDINDRIDGNFVLPGDLFKLAFKGNESFVGKTIDLSSLRGDLKYYREFGFGFSKNFTSKLRIGVKGKILSGIAVASIDNRALGITVNNDYTHTLGADLTVNLSAPVNVYMNADHNVDSISFDDNRFKTTKGITDFILGRKNTGLGLDIGATYSLTEKIVVSAAITDIGFIKWKRDLTNLKAESNFSFSGLNMLDVVNGTKTIDQLGKEMLDSLKNSFVVSDTKVPFTTFLPVGVTLGGSYGLTKSFSAGLVSYSRIIGKQFRESLTLSGNLNLRNAFSTSFSYTIANHRFDNLGFGLAFRPGIFQFYMIADRIPVTWNKVKVDSKSTIPLPASWNTINLRLGMNLAFGNRIKKKDDKPMVLVQ
;
A
#
# COMPACT_ATOMS: atom_id res chain seq x y z
N MET A 1 20.38 3.66 -36.54
CA MET A 1 21.00 3.81 -35.21
C MET A 1 21.76 2.53 -34.90
N THR A 2 23.08 2.64 -34.73
CA THR A 2 24.02 1.51 -34.58
C THR A 2 23.75 0.74 -33.29
N GLY A 3 24.02 -0.58 -33.29
CA GLY A 3 23.65 -1.49 -32.20
C GLY A 3 24.11 -1.03 -30.81
N LYS A 4 25.26 -0.35 -30.72
CA LYS A 4 25.80 0.21 -29.47
C LYS A 4 24.91 1.32 -28.87
N THR A 5 24.28 2.16 -29.70
CA THR A 5 23.36 3.21 -29.23
C THR A 5 22.08 2.61 -28.63
N LYS A 6 21.64 1.43 -29.10
CA LYS A 6 20.46 0.72 -28.56
C LYS A 6 20.73 0.16 -27.16
N TYR A 7 21.90 -0.41 -26.92
CA TYR A 7 22.30 -0.88 -25.59
C TYR A 7 22.52 0.29 -24.62
N ILE A 8 23.13 1.38 -25.08
CA ILE A 8 23.29 2.61 -24.28
C ILE A 8 21.94 3.25 -23.96
N LEU A 9 20.97 3.23 -24.88
CA LEU A 9 19.60 3.71 -24.63
C LEU A 9 18.83 2.79 -23.66
N ILE A 10 19.01 1.47 -23.75
CA ILE A 10 18.44 0.52 -22.78
C ILE A 10 19.09 0.69 -21.41
N LEU A 11 20.41 0.94 -21.36
CA LEU A 11 21.14 1.21 -20.11
C LEU A 11 20.79 2.58 -19.52
N LEU A 12 20.54 3.60 -20.37
CA LEU A 12 20.09 4.93 -19.95
C LEU A 12 18.63 4.92 -19.50
N LEU A 13 17.73 4.19 -20.19
CA LEU A 13 16.39 3.92 -19.65
C LEU A 13 16.50 3.14 -18.34
N ALA A 14 17.40 2.14 -18.26
CA ALA A 14 17.66 1.38 -17.04
C ALA A 14 18.19 2.25 -15.88
N MET A 15 18.94 3.31 -16.17
CA MET A 15 19.49 4.25 -15.19
C MET A 15 18.51 5.37 -14.78
N ILE A 16 17.45 5.62 -15.55
CA ILE A 16 16.35 6.52 -15.15
C ILE A 16 15.44 5.87 -14.07
N PHE A 17 15.59 4.57 -13.82
CA PHE A 17 14.84 3.79 -12.80
C PHE A 17 15.43 3.85 -11.39
N ALA A 18 16.52 4.60 -11.18
CA ALA A 18 17.14 4.75 -9.87
C ALA A 18 16.52 5.94 -9.13
N ASN A 19 15.35 5.75 -8.52
CA ASN A 19 14.91 6.38 -7.27
C ASN A 19 13.41 6.17 -7.11
N GLY A 20 13.04 5.07 -6.46
CA GLY A 20 11.67 4.94 -6.05
C GLY A 20 11.38 3.70 -5.23
N SER A 21 10.58 3.88 -4.18
CA SER A 21 10.23 2.80 -3.24
C SER A 21 8.78 2.31 -3.37
N ALA A 22 8.37 1.36 -4.23
CA ALA A 22 6.99 0.80 -4.16
C ALA A 22 6.98 -0.70 -4.29
N GLN A 23 5.99 -1.28 -3.65
CA GLN A 23 6.03 -2.65 -3.22
C GLN A 23 4.62 -3.22 -3.25
N ASN A 24 4.12 -3.52 -4.45
CA ASN A 24 2.89 -4.27 -4.64
C ASN A 24 3.23 -5.72 -5.04
N SER A 25 2.37 -6.67 -4.67
CA SER A 25 2.62 -8.09 -4.94
C SER A 25 2.61 -8.39 -6.45
N GLN A 26 3.79 -8.53 -7.04
CA GLN A 26 3.95 -8.89 -8.46
C GLN A 26 3.84 -10.40 -8.69
N VAL A 27 3.84 -11.21 -7.63
CA VAL A 27 3.63 -12.67 -7.69
C VAL A 27 2.31 -13.02 -8.35
N LEU A 28 1.26 -12.24 -8.08
CA LEU A 28 -0.07 -12.44 -8.65
C LEU A 28 -0.11 -12.28 -10.18
N TYR A 29 0.80 -11.51 -10.78
CA TYR A 29 0.68 -11.02 -12.16
C TYR A 29 0.54 -12.16 -13.20
N PHE A 30 1.32 -13.23 -13.06
CA PHE A 30 1.30 -14.38 -13.98
C PHE A 30 0.55 -15.59 -13.42
N MET A 31 -0.11 -15.46 -12.27
CA MET A 31 -0.95 -16.51 -11.72
C MET A 31 -2.30 -16.57 -12.44
N ASN A 32 -2.86 -17.77 -12.49
CA ASN A 32 -4.16 -18.05 -13.10
C ASN A 32 -5.30 -17.80 -12.11
N LEU A 33 -5.45 -16.54 -11.70
CA LEU A 33 -6.43 -16.07 -10.73
C LEU A 33 -7.27 -14.94 -11.31
N PRO A 34 -8.58 -14.86 -11.01
CA PRO A 34 -9.41 -13.72 -11.39
C PRO A 34 -8.79 -12.38 -11.01
N GLN A 35 -8.18 -12.31 -9.83
CA GLN A 35 -7.62 -11.08 -9.25
C GLN A 35 -6.45 -10.48 -10.05
N ASN A 36 -5.87 -11.18 -11.03
CA ASN A 36 -4.78 -10.64 -11.84
C ASN A 36 -5.22 -9.42 -12.69
N HIS A 37 -6.51 -9.29 -13.00
CA HIS A 37 -7.05 -8.14 -13.72
C HIS A 37 -6.88 -6.82 -12.94
N LEU A 38 -6.73 -6.89 -11.61
CA LEU A 38 -6.46 -5.73 -10.74
C LEU A 38 -5.08 -5.12 -11.01
N LEU A 39 -4.13 -5.90 -11.53
CA LEU A 39 -2.79 -5.44 -11.88
C LEU A 39 -2.69 -5.07 -13.36
N ASN A 40 -3.48 -5.73 -14.21
CA ASN A 40 -3.59 -5.43 -15.63
C ASN A 40 -4.94 -5.92 -16.16
N PRO A 41 -5.86 -5.02 -16.57
CA PRO A 41 -7.21 -5.41 -16.99
C PRO A 41 -7.25 -6.25 -18.27
N ALA A 42 -6.16 -6.33 -19.04
CA ALA A 42 -6.06 -7.24 -20.20
C ALA A 42 -5.84 -8.70 -19.79
N LEU A 43 -5.33 -8.96 -18.59
CA LEU A 43 -5.14 -10.32 -18.09
C LEU A 43 -6.49 -11.00 -17.89
N ARG A 44 -6.57 -12.27 -18.29
CA ARG A 44 -7.79 -13.07 -18.23
C ARG A 44 -7.48 -14.39 -17.52
N PRO A 45 -8.25 -14.77 -16.49
CA PRO A 45 -8.14 -16.10 -15.93
C PRO A 45 -8.67 -17.16 -16.91
N SER A 46 -8.25 -18.40 -16.69
CA SER A 46 -8.72 -19.56 -17.48
C SER A 46 -10.17 -19.97 -17.22
N ASN A 47 -10.83 -19.42 -16.21
CA ASN A 47 -12.23 -19.75 -15.88
C ASN A 47 -13.21 -19.06 -16.85
N SER A 48 -14.37 -19.68 -17.05
CA SER A 48 -15.42 -19.08 -17.88
C SER A 48 -16.31 -18.14 -17.08
N LEU A 49 -16.43 -18.39 -15.77
CA LEU A 49 -17.19 -17.58 -14.82
C LEU A 49 -16.45 -17.62 -13.47
N TYR A 50 -16.31 -16.47 -12.79
CA TYR A 50 -15.94 -16.40 -11.39
C TYR A 50 -16.95 -15.56 -10.61
N ILE A 51 -17.18 -15.95 -9.37
CA ILE A 51 -17.93 -15.18 -8.38
C ILE A 51 -17.03 -15.03 -7.15
N GLY A 52 -16.81 -13.77 -6.78
CA GLY A 52 -16.18 -13.36 -5.54
C GLY A 52 -17.24 -13.05 -4.49
N LEU A 53 -17.22 -13.78 -3.39
CA LEU A 53 -18.05 -13.56 -2.21
C LEU A 53 -17.42 -12.49 -1.29
N PRO A 54 -18.25 -11.75 -0.54
CA PRO A 54 -17.76 -10.71 0.36
C PRO A 54 -16.76 -11.25 1.38
N VAL A 55 -15.65 -10.53 1.56
CA VAL A 55 -14.58 -10.76 2.55
C VAL A 55 -13.76 -12.03 2.28
N VAL A 56 -14.41 -13.12 1.87
CA VAL A 56 -13.75 -14.41 1.64
C VAL A 56 -12.97 -14.40 0.34
N SER A 57 -13.36 -13.64 -0.69
CA SER A 57 -12.73 -13.74 -2.02
C SER A 57 -11.44 -12.96 -2.21
N GLY A 58 -11.11 -12.06 -1.28
CA GLY A 58 -9.84 -11.38 -1.34
C GLY A 58 -9.67 -10.39 -0.21
N ILE A 59 -8.74 -10.69 0.69
CA ILE A 59 -8.16 -9.73 1.62
C ILE A 59 -6.71 -9.56 1.19
N ASN A 60 -6.34 -8.32 0.92
CA ASN A 60 -4.98 -7.92 0.61
C ASN A 60 -4.51 -6.93 1.67
N LEU A 61 -3.45 -7.29 2.38
CA LEU A 61 -2.77 -6.43 3.34
C LEU A 61 -1.35 -6.20 2.84
N ASN A 62 -0.97 -4.94 2.71
CA ASN A 62 0.36 -4.53 2.29
C ASN A 62 0.85 -3.43 3.22
N ILE A 63 1.94 -3.66 3.93
CA ILE A 63 2.59 -2.69 4.81
C ILE A 63 4.02 -2.57 4.33
N ASN A 64 4.52 -1.37 4.07
CA ASN A 64 5.86 -1.11 3.57
C ASN A 64 6.47 0.07 4.31
N ASN A 65 7.69 -0.06 4.82
CA ASN A 65 8.42 1.02 5.43
C ASN A 65 9.93 0.94 5.12
N ASN A 66 10.66 2.05 5.23
CA ASN A 66 12.10 2.11 4.96
C ASN A 66 12.98 2.36 6.19
N PHE A 67 12.43 2.38 7.40
CA PHE A 67 13.12 2.89 8.60
C PHE A 67 12.95 2.05 9.87
N VAL A 68 11.99 1.13 9.93
CA VAL A 68 11.76 0.21 11.05
C VAL A 68 11.80 -1.24 10.57
N ASN A 69 12.70 -2.03 11.11
CA ASN A 69 12.63 -3.48 11.02
C ASN A 69 12.03 -4.07 12.30
N PHE A 70 11.34 -5.20 12.20
CA PHE A 70 10.82 -5.92 13.37
C PHE A 70 11.89 -6.26 14.43
N SER A 71 13.15 -6.49 14.00
CA SER A 71 14.29 -6.67 14.90
C SER A 71 14.68 -5.43 15.68
N ASP A 72 14.33 -4.23 15.21
CA ASP A 72 14.50 -2.98 15.95
C ASP A 72 13.40 -2.80 17.01
N VAL A 73 12.25 -3.48 16.84
CA VAL A 73 11.10 -3.46 17.78
C VAL A 73 11.18 -4.58 18.83
N PHE A 74 11.93 -5.64 18.57
CA PHE A 74 12.07 -6.79 19.46
C PHE A 74 13.53 -7.25 19.50
N MET A 75 14.34 -6.55 20.30
CA MET A 75 15.77 -6.78 20.45
C MET A 75 16.08 -7.73 21.61
N LYS A 76 17.13 -8.53 21.47
CA LYS A 76 17.62 -9.40 22.55
C LYS A 76 18.28 -8.57 23.66
N GLY A 77 17.90 -8.87 24.90
CA GLY A 77 18.55 -8.55 26.17
C GLY A 77 20.07 -8.75 26.12
N GLN A 78 20.83 -7.94 26.86
CA GLN A 78 22.23 -8.30 27.20
C GLN A 78 22.30 -9.64 27.96
N THR A 79 21.22 -10.02 28.65
CA THR A 79 20.96 -11.37 29.14
C THR A 79 20.09 -12.14 28.14
N SER A 80 20.42 -13.40 27.86
CA SER A 80 19.89 -14.21 26.74
C SER A 80 18.38 -14.50 26.73
N ASP A 81 17.60 -13.97 27.68
CA ASP A 81 16.20 -14.32 27.94
C ASP A 81 15.27 -13.10 28.09
N SER A 82 15.63 -11.91 27.61
CA SER A 82 14.70 -10.76 27.58
C SER A 82 14.56 -10.19 26.17
N VAL A 83 13.36 -9.80 25.78
CA VAL A 83 13.13 -9.05 24.53
C VAL A 83 12.62 -7.68 24.87
N PHE A 84 13.27 -6.65 24.34
CA PHE A 84 12.92 -5.26 24.61
C PHE A 84 12.83 -4.47 23.31
N SER A 85 11.90 -3.50 23.26
CA SER A 85 11.67 -2.66 22.09
C SER A 85 12.62 -1.46 22.03
N PHE A 86 12.71 -0.79 20.89
CA PHE A 86 13.36 0.53 20.79
C PHE A 86 12.78 1.56 21.79
N LEU A 87 11.57 1.32 22.29
CA LEU A 87 10.93 2.12 23.34
C LEU A 87 11.31 1.71 24.76
N HIS A 88 12.18 0.72 24.95
CA HIS A 88 12.57 0.28 26.28
C HIS A 88 13.68 1.17 26.86
N PRO A 89 13.66 1.53 28.17
CA PRO A 89 14.63 2.45 28.78
C PRO A 89 16.10 2.06 28.62
N LYS A 90 16.38 0.76 28.45
CA LYS A 90 17.74 0.21 28.29
C LYS A 90 18.24 0.21 26.84
N TYR A 91 17.43 0.65 25.89
CA TYR A 91 17.85 0.69 24.49
C TYR A 91 18.61 1.98 24.19
N ASN A 92 19.71 1.86 23.44
CA ASN A 92 20.44 3.02 22.98
C ASN A 92 19.68 3.69 21.83
N ILE A 93 19.01 4.80 22.14
CA ILE A 93 18.26 5.61 21.18
C ILE A 93 19.14 6.09 20.02
N ASP A 94 20.45 6.31 20.25
CA ASP A 94 21.37 6.72 19.20
C ASP A 94 21.53 5.67 18.09
N ASP A 95 21.47 4.38 18.44
CA ASP A 95 21.57 3.29 17.46
C ASP A 95 20.33 3.23 16.55
N PHE A 96 19.16 3.64 17.04
CA PHE A 96 17.96 3.76 16.23
C PHE A 96 17.98 5.02 15.39
N LEU A 97 18.35 6.16 15.96
CA LEU A 97 18.47 7.42 15.22
C LEU A 97 19.49 7.33 14.08
N ALA A 98 20.57 6.56 14.26
CA ALA A 98 21.57 6.30 13.22
C ALA A 98 21.05 5.49 12.02
N LYS A 99 19.95 4.73 12.19
CA LYS A 99 19.32 3.94 11.12
C LYS A 99 18.26 4.73 10.34
N LEU A 100 17.83 5.88 10.85
CA LEU A 100 16.82 6.71 10.21
C LEU A 100 17.39 7.39 8.96
N ASN A 101 16.56 7.50 7.93
CA ASN A 101 16.87 8.29 6.75
C ASN A 101 16.40 9.74 6.97
N ASP A 102 16.82 10.66 6.10
CA ASP A 102 16.25 12.02 6.08
C ASP A 102 14.75 12.01 5.79
N LYS A 103 14.28 11.02 5.02
CA LYS A 103 12.87 10.81 4.66
C LYS A 103 12.46 9.37 4.99
N ASN A 104 11.68 9.21 6.04
CA ASN A 104 11.21 7.93 6.54
C ASN A 104 9.78 7.69 6.06
N SER A 105 9.55 6.72 5.18
CA SER A 105 8.23 6.43 4.63
C SER A 105 7.58 5.22 5.27
N LEU A 106 6.28 5.30 5.53
CA LEU A 106 5.40 4.20 5.93
C LEU A 106 4.19 4.19 5.00
N GLU A 107 3.92 3.05 4.39
CA GLU A 107 2.76 2.78 3.56
C GLU A 107 1.98 1.61 4.14
N ALA A 108 0.66 1.76 4.20
CA ALA A 108 -0.24 0.71 4.63
C ALA A 108 -1.44 0.68 3.70
N GLU A 109 -1.67 -0.45 3.06
CA GLU A 109 -2.70 -0.65 2.05
C GLU A 109 -3.48 -1.89 2.39
N THR A 110 -4.79 -1.72 2.50
CA THR A 110 -5.73 -2.82 2.65
C THR A 110 -6.73 -2.76 1.52
N THR A 111 -6.97 -3.90 0.88
CA THR A 111 -8.07 -4.06 -0.07
C THR A 111 -8.90 -5.27 0.34
N ILE A 112 -10.20 -5.06 0.50
CA ILE A 112 -11.16 -6.10 0.84
C ILE A 112 -12.15 -6.21 -0.31
N GLN A 113 -12.19 -7.36 -0.97
CA GLN A 113 -13.15 -7.63 -2.03
C GLN A 113 -14.52 -7.95 -1.40
N LEU A 114 -15.49 -7.06 -1.61
CA LEU A 114 -16.87 -7.23 -1.17
C LEU A 114 -17.68 -8.04 -2.18
N PHE A 115 -17.36 -7.89 -3.47
CA PHE A 115 -17.98 -8.68 -4.52
C PHE A 115 -17.08 -8.73 -5.73
N GLY A 116 -17.13 -9.84 -6.44
CA GLY A 116 -16.50 -9.99 -7.75
C GLY A 116 -17.39 -10.80 -8.66
N LEU A 117 -17.44 -10.44 -9.93
CA LEU A 117 -18.08 -11.24 -10.95
C LEU A 117 -17.28 -11.08 -12.21
N GLY A 118 -16.96 -12.17 -12.89
CA GLY A 118 -16.48 -12.06 -14.25
C GLY A 118 -16.80 -13.28 -15.05
N PHE A 119 -17.09 -13.07 -16.32
CA PHE A 119 -17.60 -14.11 -17.20
C PHE A 119 -17.12 -13.90 -18.61
N SER A 120 -17.00 -15.01 -19.33
CA SER A 120 -16.66 -15.05 -20.73
C SER A 120 -17.93 -14.84 -21.56
N ALA A 121 -17.94 -13.78 -22.36
CA ALA A 121 -19.00 -13.51 -23.34
C ALA A 121 -18.48 -13.93 -24.72
N GLY A 122 -18.73 -15.19 -25.11
CA GLY A 122 -18.13 -15.78 -26.31
C GLY A 122 -16.65 -16.14 -26.12
N LYS A 123 -15.90 -16.22 -27.23
CA LYS A 123 -14.50 -16.70 -27.21
C LYS A 123 -13.52 -15.61 -26.77
N ASP A 124 -13.75 -14.39 -27.25
CA ASP A 124 -12.75 -13.32 -27.20
C ASP A 124 -12.98 -12.29 -26.09
N LEU A 125 -14.22 -12.11 -25.64
CA LEU A 125 -14.59 -11.10 -24.66
C LEU A 125 -14.73 -11.72 -23.27
N TYR A 126 -14.16 -11.04 -22.29
CA TYR A 126 -14.29 -11.33 -20.87
C TYR A 126 -14.73 -10.05 -20.17
N VAL A 127 -15.84 -10.10 -19.45
CA VAL A 127 -16.40 -8.97 -18.71
C VAL A 127 -16.20 -9.23 -17.23
N PHE A 128 -15.85 -8.22 -16.46
CA PHE A 128 -15.67 -8.32 -15.02
C PHE A 128 -16.18 -7.09 -14.28
N LEU A 129 -16.60 -7.30 -13.05
CA LEU A 129 -17.10 -6.31 -12.12
C LEU A 129 -16.55 -6.62 -10.74
N ASP A 130 -16.10 -5.58 -10.03
CA ASP A 130 -15.61 -5.72 -8.66
C ASP A 130 -16.15 -4.61 -7.78
N ILE A 131 -16.42 -4.96 -6.52
CA ILE A 131 -16.69 -4.01 -5.46
C ILE A 131 -15.63 -4.23 -4.40
N ASN A 132 -14.77 -3.23 -4.18
CA ASN A 132 -13.64 -3.33 -3.26
C ASN A 132 -13.68 -2.18 -2.26
N ASP A 133 -13.51 -2.48 -0.97
CA ASP A 133 -13.13 -1.48 0.02
C ASP A 133 -11.61 -1.32 0.01
N ARG A 134 -11.12 -0.09 -0.11
CA ARG A 134 -9.69 0.25 -0.14
C ARG A 134 -9.35 1.24 0.95
N ILE A 135 -8.34 0.90 1.74
CA ILE A 135 -7.73 1.77 2.75
C ILE A 135 -6.28 1.96 2.31
N ASP A 136 -5.92 3.18 1.94
CA ASP A 136 -4.59 3.54 1.46
C ASP A 136 -3.97 4.60 2.39
N GLY A 137 -2.91 4.25 3.08
CA GLY A 137 -2.11 5.12 3.95
C GLY A 137 -0.70 5.31 3.37
N ASN A 138 -0.24 6.54 3.24
CA ASN A 138 1.12 6.90 2.86
C ASN A 138 1.60 8.07 3.72
N PHE A 139 2.62 7.82 4.52
CA PHE A 139 3.22 8.77 5.44
C PHE A 139 4.70 8.93 5.13
N VAL A 140 5.19 10.16 5.19
CA VAL A 140 6.61 10.50 5.10
C VAL A 140 6.94 11.38 6.28
N LEU A 141 7.85 10.91 7.13
CA LEU A 141 8.28 11.55 8.35
C LEU A 141 9.74 12.01 8.18
N PRO A 142 10.04 13.31 8.35
CA PRO A 142 11.42 13.82 8.33
C PRO A 142 12.27 13.15 9.42
N GLY A 143 13.53 12.80 9.11
CA GLY A 143 14.45 12.23 10.11
C GLY A 143 14.68 13.14 11.31
N ASP A 144 14.72 14.45 11.07
CA ASP A 144 14.90 15.45 12.12
C ASP A 144 13.70 15.55 13.07
N LEU A 145 12.51 15.12 12.64
CA LEU A 145 11.35 15.00 13.53
C LEU A 145 11.61 13.98 14.64
N PHE A 146 12.23 12.83 14.30
CA PHE A 146 12.59 11.82 15.29
C PHE A 146 13.72 12.30 16.21
N LYS A 147 14.74 12.96 15.65
CA LYS A 147 15.82 13.54 16.45
C LYS A 147 15.28 14.57 17.45
N LEU A 148 14.39 15.46 17.02
CA LEU A 148 13.73 16.43 17.90
C LEU A 148 12.92 15.73 18.99
N ALA A 149 12.15 14.70 18.63
CA ALA A 149 11.29 13.99 19.57
C ALA A 149 12.07 13.20 20.63
N PHE A 150 13.25 12.66 20.29
CA PHE A 150 14.04 11.82 21.19
C PHE A 150 15.22 12.54 21.89
N LYS A 151 15.84 13.52 21.23
CA LYS A 151 16.98 14.29 21.77
C LYS A 151 16.60 15.69 22.25
N GLY A 152 15.36 16.11 22.04
CA GLY A 152 14.95 17.49 22.28
C GLY A 152 15.59 18.48 21.31
N ASN A 153 15.54 19.75 21.69
CA ASN A 153 15.95 20.90 20.88
C ASN A 153 17.42 21.30 21.04
N GLU A 154 18.12 20.82 22.07
CA GLU A 154 19.49 21.25 22.42
C GLU A 154 20.49 21.03 21.27
N SER A 155 20.38 19.89 20.59
CA SER A 155 21.24 19.57 19.43
C SER A 155 21.02 20.44 18.20
N PHE A 156 19.96 21.26 18.22
CA PHE A 156 19.53 22.12 17.12
C PHE A 156 19.73 23.61 17.39
N VAL A 157 20.33 24.02 18.52
CA VAL A 157 20.60 25.44 18.82
C VAL A 157 21.36 26.11 17.67
N GLY A 158 20.82 27.23 17.18
CA GLY A 158 21.35 27.97 16.03
C GLY A 158 21.07 27.31 14.67
N LYS A 159 20.26 26.24 14.62
CA LYS A 159 19.90 25.50 13.40
C LYS A 159 18.40 25.50 13.15
N THR A 160 18.04 25.24 11.91
CA THR A 160 16.66 25.01 11.49
C THR A 160 16.44 23.52 11.23
N ILE A 161 15.40 22.98 11.87
CA ILE A 161 14.88 21.63 11.68
C ILE A 161 14.00 21.68 10.43
N ASP A 162 14.42 21.01 9.35
CA ASP A 162 13.64 20.94 8.12
C ASP A 162 12.56 19.86 8.21
N LEU A 163 11.30 20.30 8.25
CA LEU A 163 10.13 19.43 8.28
C LEU A 163 9.33 19.51 6.96
N SER A 164 9.86 20.13 5.91
CA SER A 164 9.20 20.32 4.60
C SER A 164 8.88 19.00 3.89
N SER A 165 9.56 17.92 4.27
CA SER A 165 9.34 16.59 3.73
C SER A 165 8.18 15.84 4.41
N LEU A 166 7.59 16.38 5.48
CA LEU A 166 6.45 15.78 6.17
C LEU A 166 5.26 15.66 5.22
N ARG A 167 4.75 14.45 5.04
CA ARG A 167 3.55 14.15 4.24
C ARG A 167 2.72 13.08 4.93
N GLY A 168 1.41 13.15 4.76
CA GLY A 168 0.47 12.15 5.24
C GLY A 168 -0.76 12.13 4.35
N ASP A 169 -1.18 10.94 3.94
CA ASP A 169 -2.40 10.71 3.17
C ASP A 169 -2.99 9.37 3.64
N LEU A 170 -4.19 9.39 4.20
CA LEU A 170 -4.94 8.22 4.63
C LEU A 170 -6.33 8.31 4.02
N LYS A 171 -6.63 7.43 3.07
CA LYS A 171 -7.89 7.40 2.32
C LYS A 171 -8.60 6.09 2.60
N TYR A 172 -9.89 6.17 2.88
CA TYR A 172 -10.81 5.04 2.88
C TYR A 172 -11.91 5.31 1.86
N TYR A 173 -12.02 4.43 0.86
CA TYR A 173 -13.02 4.55 -0.20
C TYR A 173 -13.47 3.18 -0.70
N ARG A 174 -14.67 3.14 -1.26
CA ARG A 174 -15.22 2.00 -1.97
C ARG A 174 -15.08 2.18 -3.47
N GLU A 175 -14.48 1.21 -4.13
CA GLU A 175 -14.34 1.14 -5.57
C GLU A 175 -15.43 0.24 -6.16
N PHE A 176 -16.17 0.76 -7.14
CA PHE A 176 -17.05 0.00 -8.03
C PHE A 176 -16.41 -0.03 -9.41
N GLY A 177 -15.83 -1.17 -9.77
CA GLY A 177 -15.15 -1.36 -11.03
C GLY A 177 -16.01 -2.14 -12.02
N PHE A 178 -16.06 -1.69 -13.26
CA PHE A 178 -16.60 -2.45 -14.38
C PHE A 178 -15.60 -2.44 -15.53
N GLY A 179 -15.24 -3.61 -16.02
CA GLY A 179 -14.24 -3.73 -17.06
C GLY A 179 -14.51 -4.85 -18.04
N PHE A 180 -13.80 -4.78 -19.16
CA PHE A 180 -13.81 -5.79 -20.17
C PHE A 180 -12.40 -6.00 -20.71
N SER A 181 -12.16 -7.19 -21.20
CA SER A 181 -10.90 -7.64 -21.76
C SER A 181 -11.23 -8.40 -23.05
N LYS A 182 -10.69 -7.96 -24.19
CA LYS A 182 -11.07 -8.45 -25.51
C LYS A 182 -9.85 -8.71 -26.39
N ASN A 183 -9.86 -9.82 -27.12
CA ASN A 183 -8.92 -10.03 -28.22
C ASN A 183 -9.33 -9.14 -29.40
N PHE A 184 -8.44 -8.25 -29.81
CA PHE A 184 -8.62 -7.42 -31.01
C PHE A 184 -8.03 -8.11 -32.24
N THR A 185 -6.96 -8.87 -32.03
CA THR A 185 -6.37 -9.76 -33.04
C THR A 185 -6.02 -11.11 -32.40
N SER A 186 -5.47 -12.03 -33.18
CA SER A 186 -4.95 -13.31 -32.65
C SER A 186 -3.75 -13.13 -31.70
N LYS A 187 -3.11 -11.95 -31.71
CA LYS A 187 -1.92 -11.64 -30.89
C LYS A 187 -2.15 -10.53 -29.87
N LEU A 188 -3.10 -9.63 -30.09
CA LEU A 188 -3.33 -8.45 -29.28
C LEU A 188 -4.63 -8.58 -28.48
N ARG A 189 -4.52 -8.43 -27.17
CA ARG A 189 -5.64 -8.32 -26.24
C ARG A 189 -5.55 -7.00 -25.49
N ILE A 190 -6.67 -6.30 -25.37
CA ILE A 190 -6.76 -5.04 -24.66
C ILE A 190 -7.83 -5.19 -23.58
N GLY A 191 -7.56 -4.62 -22.41
CA GLY A 191 -8.51 -4.51 -21.32
C GLY A 191 -8.67 -3.08 -20.85
N VAL A 192 -9.89 -2.74 -20.45
CA VAL A 192 -10.25 -1.43 -19.90
C VAL A 192 -11.17 -1.65 -18.72
N LYS A 193 -10.95 -0.92 -17.62
CA LYS A 193 -11.80 -0.93 -16.42
C LYS A 193 -12.14 0.50 -16.04
N GLY A 194 -13.42 0.86 -16.11
CA GLY A 194 -13.93 2.09 -15.52
C GLY A 194 -14.24 1.89 -14.05
N LYS A 195 -13.96 2.90 -13.22
CA LYS A 195 -14.18 2.87 -11.78
C LYS A 195 -15.03 4.05 -11.34
N ILE A 196 -16.03 3.79 -10.51
CA ILE A 196 -16.71 4.80 -9.70
C ILE A 196 -16.21 4.64 -8.28
N LEU A 197 -15.76 5.73 -7.67
CA LEU A 197 -15.16 5.73 -6.34
C LEU A 197 -16.11 6.46 -5.38
N SER A 198 -16.44 5.83 -4.26
CA SER A 198 -17.22 6.40 -3.17
C SER A 198 -16.30 6.65 -1.99
N GLY A 199 -15.94 7.91 -1.76
CA GLY A 199 -15.07 8.33 -0.66
C GLY A 199 -15.80 8.24 0.68
N ILE A 200 -15.23 7.51 1.64
CA ILE A 200 -15.81 7.32 2.97
C ILE A 200 -15.13 8.24 3.97
N ALA A 201 -13.79 8.19 4.01
CA ALA A 201 -13.00 9.09 4.84
C ALA A 201 -11.66 9.44 4.20
N VAL A 202 -11.15 10.63 4.48
CA VAL A 202 -9.76 10.98 4.18
C VAL A 202 -9.16 11.88 5.25
N ALA A 203 -7.87 11.71 5.48
CA ALA A 203 -7.01 12.70 6.10
C ALA A 203 -5.79 12.92 5.19
N SER A 204 -5.50 14.16 4.84
CA SER A 204 -4.35 14.49 3.98
C SER A 204 -3.64 15.75 4.47
N ILE A 205 -2.33 15.75 4.36
CA ILE A 205 -1.44 16.85 4.77
C ILE A 205 -0.78 17.43 3.51
N ASP A 206 -1.13 18.66 3.19
CA ASP A 206 -0.43 19.49 2.20
C ASP A 206 0.59 20.38 2.92
N ASN A 207 1.83 19.93 2.94
CA ASN A 207 2.96 20.65 3.50
C ASN A 207 3.72 21.37 2.38
N ARG A 208 3.70 22.70 2.41
CA ARG A 208 4.42 23.57 1.46
C ARG A 208 5.70 24.09 2.06
N ALA A 209 5.66 24.48 3.33
CA ALA A 209 6.82 24.82 4.13
C ALA A 209 6.53 24.47 5.58
N LEU A 210 7.41 23.70 6.22
CA LEU A 210 7.36 23.47 7.66
C LEU A 210 8.78 23.38 8.17
N GLY A 211 9.11 24.16 9.18
CA GLY A 211 10.43 24.10 9.81
C GLY A 211 10.44 24.79 11.15
N ILE A 212 11.29 24.31 12.05
CA ILE A 212 11.48 24.88 13.38
C ILE A 212 12.90 25.44 13.46
N THR A 213 13.04 26.74 13.63
CA THR A 213 14.32 27.36 13.96
C THR A 213 14.48 27.40 15.47
N VAL A 214 15.58 26.85 15.98
CA VAL A 214 15.97 26.97 17.38
C VAL A 214 16.98 28.11 17.48
N ASN A 215 16.57 29.19 18.14
CA ASN A 215 17.40 30.38 18.32
C ASN A 215 18.50 30.14 19.36
N ASN A 216 19.51 31.01 19.38
CA ASN A 216 20.64 30.90 20.31
C ASN A 216 20.25 31.09 21.78
N ASP A 217 19.10 31.70 22.04
CA ASP A 217 18.50 31.89 23.37
C ASP A 217 17.52 30.75 23.74
N TYR A 218 17.56 29.63 23.00
CA TYR A 218 16.66 28.48 23.13
C TYR A 218 15.19 28.77 22.81
N THR A 219 14.85 29.95 22.29
CA THR A 219 13.51 30.21 21.79
C THR A 219 13.27 29.51 20.44
N HIS A 220 12.02 29.23 20.12
CA HIS A 220 11.64 28.52 18.91
C HIS A 220 10.83 29.42 17.99
N THR A 221 11.18 29.40 16.70
CA THR A 221 10.38 30.01 15.64
C THR A 221 9.94 28.92 14.68
N LEU A 222 8.64 28.59 14.67
CA LEU A 222 8.09 27.72 13.64
C LEU A 222 7.72 28.55 12.40
N GLY A 223 8.25 28.20 11.23
CA GLY A 223 7.67 28.61 9.95
C GLY A 223 6.73 27.52 9.44
N ALA A 224 5.43 27.81 9.35
CA ALA A 224 4.43 26.87 8.85
C ALA A 224 3.59 27.45 7.70
N ASP A 225 3.53 26.69 6.61
CA ASP A 225 2.54 26.72 5.53
C ASP A 225 2.09 25.27 5.33
N LEU A 226 1.14 24.88 6.17
CA LEU A 226 0.61 23.53 6.28
C LEU A 226 -0.90 23.58 6.21
N THR A 227 -1.48 22.74 5.36
CA THR A 227 -2.93 22.50 5.33
C THR A 227 -3.23 21.04 5.62
N VAL A 228 -4.08 20.78 6.61
CA VAL A 228 -4.64 19.45 6.89
C VAL A 228 -6.07 19.42 6.36
N ASN A 229 -6.34 18.55 5.38
CA ASN A 229 -7.68 18.35 4.83
C ASN A 229 -8.26 17.04 5.33
N LEU A 230 -9.44 17.10 5.92
CA LEU A 230 -10.18 15.96 6.43
C LEU A 230 -11.55 15.88 5.75
N SER A 231 -11.98 14.66 5.45
CA SER A 231 -13.39 14.35 5.21
C SER A 231 -13.75 13.22 6.18
N ALA A 232 -14.32 13.57 7.33
CA ALA A 232 -14.68 12.62 8.37
C ALA A 232 -15.76 13.23 9.28
N PRO A 233 -16.57 12.43 10.00
CA PRO A 233 -17.58 12.93 10.91
C PRO A 233 -16.91 13.42 12.21
N VAL A 234 -16.21 14.53 12.09
CA VAL A 234 -15.53 15.25 13.18
C VAL A 234 -16.18 16.61 13.35
N ASN A 235 -16.35 17.01 14.60
CA ASN A 235 -16.78 18.34 15.00
C ASN A 235 -15.58 19.13 15.50
N VAL A 236 -15.41 20.34 15.01
CA VAL A 236 -14.38 21.28 15.48
C VAL A 236 -15.09 22.35 16.31
N TYR A 237 -14.70 22.48 17.57
CA TYR A 237 -15.19 23.51 18.48
C TYR A 237 -14.14 24.62 18.54
N MET A 238 -14.59 25.87 18.40
CA MET A 238 -13.73 27.05 18.48
C MET A 238 -13.90 27.75 19.82
N ASN A 239 -12.82 28.34 20.33
CA ASN A 239 -12.90 29.25 21.46
C ASN A 239 -13.32 30.67 21.00
N ALA A 240 -13.43 31.61 21.96
CA ALA A 240 -13.83 32.99 21.68
C ALA A 240 -12.90 33.75 20.71
N ASP A 241 -11.63 33.33 20.64
CA ASP A 241 -10.60 33.92 19.77
C ASP A 241 -10.55 33.28 18.37
N HIS A 242 -11.53 32.42 18.02
CA HIS A 242 -11.60 31.67 16.76
C HIS A 242 -10.46 30.65 16.56
N ASN A 243 -9.80 30.23 17.64
CA ASN A 243 -8.83 29.14 17.64
C ASN A 243 -9.50 27.80 17.93
N VAL A 244 -8.88 26.68 17.51
CA VAL A 244 -9.39 25.33 17.83
C VAL A 244 -9.33 25.09 19.33
N ASP A 245 -10.48 24.90 19.97
CA ASP A 245 -10.57 24.47 21.37
C ASP A 245 -10.51 22.94 21.47
N SER A 246 -11.31 22.25 20.67
CA SER A 246 -11.34 20.79 20.64
C SER A 246 -11.83 20.23 19.30
N ILE A 247 -11.39 19.01 19.00
CA ILE A 247 -11.88 18.23 17.87
C ILE A 247 -12.44 16.94 18.47
N SER A 248 -13.73 16.68 18.26
CA SER A 248 -14.37 15.45 18.73
C SER A 248 -14.95 14.67 17.56
N PHE A 249 -14.97 13.34 17.69
CA PHE A 249 -15.73 12.52 16.76
C PHE A 249 -17.23 12.73 16.99
N ASP A 250 -18.02 12.75 15.91
CA ASP A 250 -19.47 12.86 15.99
C ASP A 250 -20.09 11.48 16.27
N ASP A 251 -19.94 11.01 17.51
CA ASP A 251 -20.46 9.70 17.94
C ASP A 251 -21.98 9.59 17.78
N ASN A 252 -22.70 10.72 17.85
CA ASN A 252 -24.16 10.75 17.74
C ASN A 252 -24.64 10.27 16.36
N ARG A 253 -23.87 10.52 15.29
CA ARG A 253 -24.18 10.04 13.94
C ARG A 253 -24.18 8.51 13.85
N PHE A 254 -23.38 7.84 14.66
CA PHE A 254 -23.27 6.37 14.68
C PHE A 254 -24.28 5.69 15.61
N LYS A 255 -25.11 6.46 16.33
CA LYS A 255 -26.21 5.90 17.16
C LYS A 255 -27.43 5.47 16.34
N THR A 256 -27.52 5.86 15.07
CA THR A 256 -28.65 5.52 14.19
C THR A 256 -28.21 4.69 13.00
N THR A 257 -29.02 3.69 12.60
CA THR A 257 -28.77 2.87 11.40
C THR A 257 -28.65 3.74 10.14
N LYS A 258 -29.44 4.81 10.05
CA LYS A 258 -29.38 5.77 8.94
C LYS A 258 -28.03 6.51 8.89
N GLY A 259 -27.53 6.99 10.04
CA GLY A 259 -26.26 7.71 10.08
C GLY A 259 -25.05 6.83 9.79
N ILE A 260 -25.07 5.57 10.26
CA ILE A 260 -24.07 4.55 9.91
C ILE A 260 -24.09 4.24 8.41
N THR A 261 -25.27 3.94 7.85
CA THR A 261 -25.41 3.58 6.44
C THR A 261 -25.05 4.75 5.52
N ASP A 262 -25.47 5.97 5.84
CA ASP A 262 -25.11 7.18 5.07
C ASP A 262 -23.61 7.46 5.06
N PHE A 263 -22.89 7.13 6.13
CA PHE A 263 -21.44 7.25 6.21
C PHE A 263 -20.73 6.15 5.40
N ILE A 264 -21.05 4.88 5.65
CA ILE A 264 -20.40 3.73 4.99
C ILE A 264 -20.68 3.72 3.48
N LEU A 265 -21.87 4.15 3.04
CA LEU A 265 -22.19 4.19 1.62
C LEU A 265 -21.42 5.29 0.87
N GLY A 266 -20.83 6.28 1.56
CA GLY A 266 -19.93 7.30 0.97
C GLY A 266 -20.54 8.18 -0.12
N ARG A 267 -21.88 8.15 -0.32
CA ARG A 267 -22.55 8.56 -1.57
C ARG A 267 -22.32 9.99 -2.05
N LYS A 268 -21.73 10.86 -1.23
CA LYS A 268 -21.58 12.30 -1.52
C LYS A 268 -20.15 12.73 -1.83
N ASN A 269 -19.16 11.89 -1.55
CA ASN A 269 -17.78 12.09 -2.00
C ASN A 269 -17.55 11.13 -3.15
N THR A 270 -17.50 11.64 -4.38
CA THR A 270 -17.46 10.80 -5.58
C THR A 270 -16.19 11.04 -6.35
N GLY A 271 -15.66 9.96 -6.91
CA GLY A 271 -14.51 9.94 -7.77
C GLY A 271 -14.71 9.07 -9.00
N LEU A 272 -13.80 9.21 -9.94
CA LEU A 272 -13.73 8.40 -11.14
C LEU A 272 -12.31 7.85 -11.27
N GLY A 273 -12.21 6.65 -11.82
CA GLY A 273 -10.94 6.01 -12.13
C GLY A 273 -10.99 5.22 -13.43
N LEU A 274 -9.82 4.96 -13.98
CA LEU A 274 -9.64 4.22 -15.21
C LEU A 274 -8.38 3.34 -15.11
N ASP A 275 -8.53 2.08 -15.51
CA ASP A 275 -7.40 1.20 -15.79
C ASP A 275 -7.42 0.81 -17.26
N ILE A 276 -6.23 0.75 -17.85
CA ILE A 276 -6.02 0.31 -19.23
C ILE A 276 -4.88 -0.69 -19.24
N GLY A 277 -5.03 -1.74 -20.01
CA GLY A 277 -4.03 -2.79 -20.13
C GLY A 277 -4.00 -3.38 -21.53
N ALA A 278 -2.86 -3.91 -21.91
CA ALA A 278 -2.68 -4.66 -23.13
C ALA A 278 -1.75 -5.85 -22.90
N THR A 279 -1.98 -6.92 -23.66
CA THR A 279 -1.04 -8.03 -23.83
C THR A 279 -0.85 -8.30 -25.31
N TYR A 280 0.40 -8.59 -25.69
CA TYR A 280 0.79 -8.85 -27.07
C TYR A 280 1.67 -10.10 -27.15
N SER A 281 1.20 -11.10 -27.88
CA SER A 281 1.94 -12.33 -28.16
C SER A 281 2.93 -12.09 -29.30
N LEU A 282 4.22 -11.87 -28.96
CA LEU A 282 5.29 -11.75 -29.95
C LEU A 282 5.48 -13.07 -30.70
N THR A 283 5.46 -14.18 -29.96
CA THR A 283 5.52 -15.56 -30.46
C THR A 283 4.56 -16.43 -29.66
N GLU A 284 4.50 -17.73 -29.95
CA GLU A 284 3.74 -18.68 -29.12
C GLU A 284 4.30 -18.84 -27.69
N LYS A 285 5.56 -18.42 -27.46
CA LYS A 285 6.24 -18.53 -26.16
C LYS A 285 6.47 -17.20 -25.46
N ILE A 286 6.53 -16.10 -26.20
CA ILE A 286 6.86 -14.77 -25.64
C ILE A 286 5.62 -13.90 -25.67
N VAL A 287 5.18 -13.46 -24.49
CA VAL A 287 4.11 -12.49 -24.31
C VAL A 287 4.66 -11.26 -23.61
N VAL A 288 4.38 -10.08 -24.15
CA VAL A 288 4.65 -8.80 -23.50
C VAL A 288 3.34 -8.16 -23.10
N SER A 289 3.39 -7.31 -22.08
CA SER A 289 2.22 -6.69 -21.50
C SER A 289 2.56 -5.32 -20.93
N ALA A 290 1.59 -4.43 -20.97
CA ALA A 290 1.67 -3.11 -20.37
C ALA A 290 0.33 -2.77 -19.72
N ALA A 291 0.34 -2.06 -18.60
CA ALA A 291 -0.86 -1.53 -17.99
C ALA A 291 -0.59 -0.21 -17.28
N ILE A 292 -1.62 0.63 -17.24
CA ILE A 292 -1.70 1.77 -16.35
C ILE A 292 -2.99 1.61 -15.54
N THR A 293 -2.86 1.57 -14.23
CA THR A 293 -3.96 1.35 -13.28
C THR A 293 -4.11 2.54 -12.34
N ASP A 294 -5.30 2.69 -11.78
CA ASP A 294 -5.63 3.70 -10.77
C ASP A 294 -5.40 5.14 -11.28
N ILE A 295 -5.64 5.41 -12.58
CA ILE A 295 -5.73 6.78 -13.09
C ILE A 295 -7.05 7.35 -12.62
N GLY A 296 -7.05 8.16 -11.57
CA GLY A 296 -8.29 8.67 -11.02
C GLY A 296 -8.14 9.67 -9.90
N PHE A 297 -9.29 10.15 -9.44
CA PHE A 297 -9.39 11.12 -8.36
C PHE A 297 -10.70 10.95 -7.60
N ILE A 298 -10.73 11.43 -6.36
CA ILE A 298 -11.93 11.54 -5.53
C ILE A 298 -12.10 13.00 -5.15
N LYS A 299 -13.30 13.55 -5.38
CA LYS A 299 -13.65 14.89 -4.95
C LYS A 299 -14.45 14.82 -3.65
N TRP A 300 -13.88 15.42 -2.60
CA TRP A 300 -14.46 15.48 -1.26
C TRP A 300 -15.31 16.74 -1.15
N LYS A 301 -16.58 16.58 -0.78
CA LYS A 301 -17.60 17.65 -0.73
C LYS A 301 -18.43 17.65 0.57
N ARG A 302 -18.30 16.62 1.41
CA ARG A 302 -19.10 16.44 2.63
C ARG A 302 -18.19 16.08 3.80
N ASP A 303 -18.62 16.44 5.00
CA ASP A 303 -17.93 16.17 6.27
C ASP A 303 -16.50 16.76 6.26
N LEU A 304 -16.38 17.93 5.64
CA LEU A 304 -15.11 18.60 5.37
C LEU A 304 -14.65 19.37 6.61
N THR A 305 -13.37 19.22 6.92
CA THR A 305 -12.65 20.07 7.85
C THR A 305 -11.30 20.39 7.24
N ASN A 306 -11.01 21.68 7.08
CA ASN A 306 -9.74 22.18 6.57
C ASN A 306 -9.07 22.96 7.70
N LEU A 307 -7.88 22.54 8.12
CA LEU A 307 -7.09 23.21 9.15
C LEU A 307 -5.84 23.79 8.49
N LYS A 308 -5.55 25.07 8.74
CA LYS A 308 -4.41 25.76 8.17
C LYS A 308 -3.50 26.25 9.30
N ALA A 309 -2.19 26.14 9.11
CA ALA A 309 -1.22 26.86 9.94
C ALA A 309 -0.45 27.84 9.05
N GLU A 310 -0.56 29.12 9.40
CA GLU A 310 0.19 30.25 8.85
C GLU A 310 0.61 31.17 10.00
N SER A 311 1.49 30.71 10.89
CA SER A 311 1.96 31.55 12.01
C SER A 311 3.31 31.10 12.57
N ASN A 312 3.99 32.06 13.24
CA ASN A 312 5.14 31.81 14.10
C ASN A 312 4.65 31.53 15.52
N PHE A 313 4.98 30.37 16.10
CA PHE A 313 4.64 30.08 17.50
C PHE A 313 5.81 29.47 18.28
N SER A 314 5.76 29.67 19.60
CA SER A 314 6.69 29.08 20.56
C SER A 314 6.21 27.68 20.95
N PHE A 315 7.07 26.68 20.76
CA PHE A 315 6.77 25.28 21.04
C PHE A 315 7.73 24.74 22.09
N SER A 316 7.23 24.18 23.19
CA SER A 316 8.08 23.68 24.29
C SER A 316 8.76 22.33 24.01
N GLY A 317 8.67 21.79 22.79
CA GLY A 317 9.25 20.50 22.41
C GLY A 317 8.36 19.31 22.79
N LEU A 318 8.62 18.15 22.16
CA LEU A 318 8.06 16.87 22.58
C LEU A 318 9.19 16.05 23.19
N ASN A 319 8.96 15.48 24.37
CA ASN A 319 9.92 14.57 24.97
C ASN A 319 9.40 13.13 24.91
N MET A 320 9.74 12.40 23.84
CA MET A 320 9.41 10.98 23.72
C MET A 320 10.10 10.12 24.77
N LEU A 321 11.11 10.65 25.50
CA LEU A 321 11.71 9.96 26.62
C LEU A 321 10.68 9.71 27.75
N ASP A 322 9.63 10.52 27.86
CA ASP A 322 8.57 10.28 28.84
C ASP A 322 7.81 8.97 28.54
N VAL A 323 7.61 8.64 27.25
CA VAL A 323 7.02 7.35 26.85
C VAL A 323 8.02 6.21 27.01
N VAL A 324 9.28 6.43 26.65
CA VAL A 324 10.34 5.42 26.82
C VAL A 324 10.53 5.05 28.30
N ASN A 325 10.49 6.04 29.19
CA ASN A 325 10.64 5.87 30.63
C ASN A 325 9.35 5.41 31.32
N GLY A 326 8.25 5.27 30.57
CA GLY A 326 6.94 4.84 31.09
C GLY A 326 6.24 5.87 31.98
N THR A 327 6.67 7.13 31.98
CA THR A 327 6.02 8.21 32.73
C THR A 327 4.77 8.73 32.02
N LYS A 328 4.66 8.53 30.70
CA LYS A 328 3.48 8.86 29.89
C LYS A 328 3.15 7.76 28.87
N THR A 329 1.89 7.71 28.44
CA THR A 329 1.47 6.89 27.28
C THR A 329 1.57 7.70 25.98
N ILE A 330 1.61 7.00 24.84
CA ILE A 330 1.57 7.63 23.50
C ILE A 330 0.32 8.52 23.34
N ASP A 331 -0.81 8.07 23.88
CA ASP A 331 -2.07 8.83 23.84
C ASP A 331 -2.00 10.13 24.64
N GLN A 332 -1.31 10.12 25.80
CA GLN A 332 -1.12 11.31 26.61
C GLN A 332 -0.19 12.32 25.92
N LEU A 333 0.93 11.86 25.34
CA LEU A 333 1.80 12.73 24.54
C LEU A 333 1.08 13.28 23.31
N GLY A 334 0.26 12.47 22.63
CA GLY A 334 -0.54 12.91 21.49
C GLY A 334 -1.53 14.02 21.87
N LYS A 335 -2.13 13.95 23.07
CA LYS A 335 -3.01 15.00 23.60
C LYS A 335 -2.24 16.27 23.95
N GLU A 336 -1.12 16.17 24.66
CA GLU A 336 -0.28 17.34 25.00
C GLU A 336 0.25 18.06 23.74
N MET A 337 0.62 17.29 22.72
CA MET A 337 1.01 17.80 21.42
C MET A 337 -0.17 18.53 20.78
N LEU A 338 -1.35 17.92 20.74
CA LEU A 338 -2.54 18.53 20.18
C LEU A 338 -2.89 19.82 20.94
N ASP A 339 -2.83 19.83 22.27
CA ASP A 339 -3.16 20.98 23.11
C ASP A 339 -2.17 22.14 22.95
N SER A 340 -0.87 21.84 22.82
CA SER A 340 0.16 22.85 22.52
C SER A 340 -0.02 23.45 21.11
N LEU A 341 -0.43 22.61 20.17
CA LEU A 341 -0.66 22.99 18.78
C LEU A 341 -1.97 23.77 18.57
N LYS A 342 -3.02 23.48 19.36
CA LYS A 342 -4.34 24.12 19.28
C LYS A 342 -4.29 25.65 19.38
N ASN A 343 -3.43 26.17 20.25
CA ASN A 343 -3.24 27.63 20.42
C ASN A 343 -2.49 28.29 19.25
N SER A 344 -1.96 27.48 18.33
CA SER A 344 -1.05 27.92 17.27
C SER A 344 -1.63 27.75 15.86
N PHE A 345 -2.62 26.86 15.70
CA PHE A 345 -3.38 26.69 14.47
C PHE A 345 -4.52 27.71 14.39
N VAL A 346 -4.44 28.64 13.44
CA VAL A 346 -5.58 29.47 13.07
C VAL A 346 -6.48 28.66 12.16
N VAL A 347 -7.69 28.32 12.61
CA VAL A 347 -8.63 27.69 11.68
C VAL A 347 -9.09 28.73 10.68
N SER A 348 -8.60 28.63 9.44
CA SER A 348 -9.29 29.31 8.36
C SER A 348 -10.61 28.57 8.14
N ASP A 349 -11.72 29.26 8.38
CA ASP A 349 -13.02 28.82 7.92
C ASP A 349 -12.93 28.50 6.42
N THR A 350 -13.18 27.26 6.05
CA THR A 350 -14.25 26.91 5.12
C THR A 350 -14.25 25.41 4.88
N LYS A 351 -15.44 24.83 4.81
CA LYS A 351 -15.69 23.47 4.31
C LYS A 351 -15.37 23.41 2.80
N VAL A 352 -14.12 23.66 2.42
CA VAL A 352 -13.69 23.80 1.02
C VAL A 352 -13.59 22.42 0.40
N PRO A 353 -14.34 22.16 -0.68
CA PRO A 353 -14.19 20.92 -1.42
C PRO A 353 -12.76 20.78 -1.96
N PHE A 354 -12.13 19.65 -1.69
CA PHE A 354 -10.78 19.34 -2.18
C PHE A 354 -10.77 18.02 -2.96
N THR A 355 -9.69 17.77 -3.68
CA THR A 355 -9.54 16.58 -4.53
C THR A 355 -8.29 15.83 -4.15
N THR A 356 -8.40 14.52 -3.98
CA THR A 356 -7.25 13.63 -3.83
C THR A 356 -7.13 12.73 -5.05
N PHE A 357 -5.91 12.48 -5.50
CA PHE A 357 -5.65 11.57 -6.60
C PHE A 357 -5.38 10.15 -6.11
N LEU A 358 -5.69 9.19 -6.95
CA LEU A 358 -5.30 7.80 -6.72
C LEU A 358 -3.81 7.60 -7.02
N PRO A 359 -3.13 6.67 -6.33
CA PRO A 359 -1.78 6.23 -6.67
C PRO A 359 -1.74 5.57 -8.06
N VAL A 360 -1.19 6.23 -9.08
CA VAL A 360 -1.13 5.65 -10.43
C VAL A 360 -0.12 4.51 -10.43
N GLY A 361 -0.52 3.34 -10.91
CA GLY A 361 0.34 2.19 -11.16
C GLY A 361 0.66 2.06 -12.64
N VAL A 362 1.92 1.82 -12.98
CA VAL A 362 2.39 1.55 -14.34
C VAL A 362 3.13 0.22 -14.31
N THR A 363 2.67 -0.72 -15.11
CA THR A 363 3.22 -2.08 -15.15
C THR A 363 3.71 -2.40 -16.55
N LEU A 364 4.93 -2.92 -16.67
CA LEU A 364 5.48 -3.51 -17.87
C LEU A 364 5.89 -4.95 -17.56
N GLY A 365 5.33 -5.91 -18.28
CA GLY A 365 5.57 -7.32 -18.02
C GLY A 365 5.97 -8.08 -19.28
N GLY A 366 6.86 -9.05 -19.15
CA GLY A 366 7.20 -10.03 -20.17
C GLY A 366 7.19 -11.44 -19.59
N SER A 367 6.70 -12.41 -20.35
CA SER A 367 6.78 -13.82 -19.98
C SER A 367 7.30 -14.69 -21.12
N TYR A 368 8.04 -15.74 -20.74
CA TYR A 368 8.58 -16.75 -21.63
C TYR A 368 8.09 -18.14 -21.21
N GLY A 369 7.24 -18.75 -22.03
CA GLY A 369 6.74 -20.11 -21.86
C GLY A 369 7.81 -21.14 -22.18
N LEU A 370 8.38 -21.74 -21.14
CA LEU A 370 9.34 -22.85 -21.26
C LEU A 370 8.61 -24.16 -21.60
N THR A 371 7.45 -24.38 -21.00
CA THR A 371 6.53 -25.48 -21.33
C THR A 371 5.08 -24.97 -21.37
N LYS A 372 4.12 -25.86 -21.64
CA LYS A 372 2.69 -25.50 -21.59
C LYS A 372 2.20 -25.09 -20.20
N SER A 373 2.92 -25.47 -19.15
CA SER A 373 2.55 -25.21 -17.75
C SER A 373 3.54 -24.30 -17.05
N PHE A 374 4.80 -24.23 -17.49
CA PHE A 374 5.86 -23.48 -16.83
C PHE A 374 6.32 -22.27 -17.65
N SER A 375 6.44 -21.12 -17.00
CA SER A 375 6.91 -19.88 -17.62
C SER A 375 7.81 -19.09 -16.69
N ALA A 376 8.83 -18.46 -17.27
CA ALA A 376 9.60 -17.42 -16.60
C ALA A 376 8.94 -16.06 -16.89
N GLY A 377 8.85 -15.19 -15.89
CA GLY A 377 8.24 -13.87 -15.97
C GLY A 377 9.18 -12.78 -15.49
N LEU A 378 9.05 -11.58 -16.06
CA LEU A 378 9.71 -10.36 -15.64
C LEU A 378 8.67 -9.24 -15.59
N VAL A 379 8.60 -8.50 -14.49
CA VAL A 379 7.68 -7.38 -14.31
C VAL A 379 8.43 -6.19 -13.75
N SER A 380 8.38 -5.04 -14.44
CA SER A 380 8.69 -3.73 -13.87
C SER A 380 7.37 -3.09 -13.46
N TYR A 381 7.32 -2.60 -12.22
CA TYR A 381 6.16 -1.89 -11.69
C TYR A 381 6.61 -0.57 -11.08
N SER A 382 6.02 0.51 -11.57
CA SER A 382 6.20 1.87 -11.08
C SER A 382 4.91 2.38 -10.47
N ARG A 383 4.99 3.04 -9.33
CA ARG A 383 3.87 3.63 -8.62
C ARG A 383 4.15 5.10 -8.38
N ILE A 384 3.15 5.93 -8.62
CA ILE A 384 3.28 7.38 -8.57
C ILE A 384 2.28 7.91 -7.55
N ILE A 385 2.79 8.52 -6.47
CA ILE A 385 1.99 9.09 -5.37
C ILE A 385 2.37 10.56 -5.22
N GLY A 386 1.60 11.45 -5.83
CA GLY A 386 1.95 12.88 -5.88
C GLY A 386 3.33 13.08 -6.53
N LYS A 387 4.30 13.58 -5.76
CA LYS A 387 5.70 13.76 -6.20
C LYS A 387 6.59 12.53 -5.97
N GLN A 388 6.08 11.49 -5.32
CA GLN A 388 6.85 10.28 -5.04
C GLN A 388 6.74 9.32 -6.23
N PHE A 389 7.88 9.02 -6.83
CA PHE A 389 8.03 7.94 -7.78
C PHE A 389 8.59 6.72 -7.07
N ARG A 390 8.07 5.54 -7.40
CA ARG A 390 8.32 4.34 -6.62
C ARG A 390 8.40 3.11 -7.52
N GLU A 391 9.51 2.36 -7.56
CA GLU A 391 9.72 1.30 -8.58
C GLU A 391 10.14 -0.05 -7.98
N SER A 392 9.79 -1.13 -8.68
CA SER A 392 10.22 -2.49 -8.41
C SER A 392 10.42 -3.29 -9.69
N LEU A 393 11.40 -4.21 -9.67
CA LEU A 393 11.63 -5.17 -10.73
C LEU A 393 11.54 -6.60 -10.18
N THR A 394 10.63 -7.41 -10.72
CA THR A 394 10.36 -8.76 -10.24
C THR A 394 10.65 -9.79 -11.33
N LEU A 395 11.52 -10.75 -11.02
CA LEU A 395 11.69 -11.98 -11.77
C LEU A 395 10.81 -13.08 -11.15
N SER A 396 10.15 -13.91 -11.95
CA SER A 396 9.33 -15.01 -11.42
C SER A 396 9.40 -16.29 -12.22
N GLY A 397 9.25 -17.43 -11.53
CA GLY A 397 8.97 -18.73 -12.11
C GLY A 397 7.53 -19.12 -11.81
N ASN A 398 6.74 -19.40 -12.84
CA ASN A 398 5.29 -19.57 -12.73
C ASN A 398 4.87 -20.93 -13.29
N LEU A 399 4.18 -21.72 -12.47
CA LEU A 399 3.63 -23.02 -12.84
C LEU A 399 2.11 -22.97 -12.79
N ASN A 400 1.48 -23.02 -13.95
CA ASN A 400 0.03 -23.04 -14.14
C ASN A 400 -0.40 -24.40 -14.70
N LEU A 401 -0.84 -25.30 -13.83
CA LEU A 401 -1.36 -26.62 -14.21
C LEU A 401 -2.84 -26.51 -14.55
N ARG A 402 -3.11 -26.14 -15.82
CA ARG A 402 -4.47 -25.89 -16.32
C ARG A 402 -5.18 -24.91 -15.38
N ASN A 403 -6.38 -25.26 -14.94
CA ASN A 403 -7.18 -24.46 -14.01
C ASN A 403 -7.17 -25.02 -12.58
N ALA A 404 -6.48 -26.14 -12.32
CA ALA A 404 -6.55 -26.83 -11.04
C ALA A 404 -5.54 -26.28 -10.02
N PHE A 405 -4.37 -25.86 -10.50
CA PHE A 405 -3.28 -25.42 -9.66
C PHE A 405 -2.47 -24.33 -10.34
N SER A 406 -2.12 -23.30 -9.59
CA SER A 406 -1.27 -22.20 -10.03
C SER A 406 -0.35 -21.82 -8.90
N THR A 407 0.95 -21.77 -9.16
CA THR A 407 1.95 -21.31 -8.20
C THR A 407 2.95 -20.41 -8.89
N SER A 408 3.48 -19.45 -8.13
CA SER A 408 4.49 -18.53 -8.59
C SER A 408 5.52 -18.34 -7.49
N PHE A 409 6.79 -18.39 -7.86
CA PHE A 409 7.90 -17.99 -7.02
C PHE A 409 8.53 -16.75 -7.63
N SER A 410 8.79 -15.73 -6.82
CA SER A 410 9.32 -14.46 -7.30
C SER A 410 10.55 -14.02 -6.53
N TYR A 411 11.39 -13.25 -7.21
CA TYR A 411 12.51 -12.52 -6.65
C TYR A 411 12.38 -11.07 -7.08
N THR A 412 12.26 -10.16 -6.12
CA THR A 412 11.99 -8.74 -6.40
C THR A 412 13.15 -7.85 -5.96
N ILE A 413 13.61 -6.99 -6.85
CA ILE A 413 14.54 -5.91 -6.53
C ILE A 413 13.70 -4.65 -6.31
N ALA A 414 13.76 -4.10 -5.11
CA ALA A 414 13.06 -2.88 -4.72
C ALA A 414 13.84 -2.17 -3.59
N ASN A 415 13.83 -0.84 -3.55
CA ASN A 415 14.43 -0.03 -2.47
C ASN A 415 15.91 -0.36 -2.16
N HIS A 416 16.77 -0.50 -3.17
CA HIS A 416 18.19 -0.89 -3.00
C HIS A 416 18.39 -2.22 -2.26
N ARG A 417 17.36 -3.08 -2.26
CA ARG A 417 17.36 -4.37 -1.59
C ARG A 417 17.14 -5.53 -2.54
N PHE A 418 17.85 -6.61 -2.22
CA PHE A 418 18.06 -7.78 -3.05
C PHE A 418 17.65 -9.07 -2.34
N ASP A 419 16.83 -8.98 -1.29
CA ASP A 419 16.45 -10.09 -0.41
C ASP A 419 14.93 -10.39 -0.43
N ASN A 420 14.20 -9.87 -1.42
CA ASN A 420 12.74 -10.02 -1.48
C ASN A 420 12.32 -11.30 -2.24
N LEU A 421 11.98 -12.35 -1.51
CA LEU A 421 11.36 -13.56 -2.08
C LEU A 421 9.85 -13.55 -1.95
N GLY A 422 9.14 -13.91 -3.00
CA GLY A 422 7.70 -14.04 -3.02
C GLY A 422 7.23 -15.43 -3.39
N PHE A 423 6.08 -15.82 -2.86
CA PHE A 423 5.45 -17.10 -3.13
C PHE A 423 3.93 -16.94 -3.25
N GLY A 424 3.37 -17.54 -4.29
CA GLY A 424 1.94 -17.59 -4.54
C GLY A 424 1.50 -19.02 -4.76
N LEU A 425 0.37 -19.38 -4.17
CA LEU A 425 -0.25 -20.68 -4.30
C LEU A 425 -1.75 -20.51 -4.52
N ALA A 426 -2.28 -21.20 -5.52
CA ALA A 426 -3.69 -21.29 -5.77
C ALA A 426 -4.07 -22.70 -6.18
N PHE A 427 -5.14 -23.22 -5.60
CA PHE A 427 -5.66 -24.55 -5.91
C PHE A 427 -7.18 -24.50 -6.04
N ARG A 428 -7.71 -25.28 -6.98
CA ARG A 428 -9.13 -25.26 -7.35
C ARG A 428 -9.77 -26.65 -7.23
N PRO A 429 -10.29 -27.05 -6.05
CA PRO A 429 -11.08 -28.26 -5.91
C PRO A 429 -12.51 -28.03 -6.42
N GLY A 430 -12.84 -28.60 -7.57
CA GLY A 430 -14.17 -28.44 -8.16
C GLY A 430 -14.46 -26.98 -8.54
N ILE A 431 -15.45 -26.37 -7.89
CA ILE A 431 -15.86 -24.98 -8.12
C ILE A 431 -15.18 -23.98 -7.19
N PHE A 432 -14.57 -24.43 -6.09
CA PHE A 432 -13.89 -23.53 -5.16
C PHE A 432 -12.47 -23.29 -5.66
N GLN A 433 -11.96 -22.08 -5.57
CA GLN A 433 -10.57 -21.72 -5.87
C GLN A 433 -9.99 -20.96 -4.69
N PHE A 434 -9.15 -21.63 -3.91
CA PHE A 434 -8.44 -21.01 -2.79
C PHE A 434 -7.10 -20.49 -3.26
N TYR A 435 -6.66 -19.36 -2.72
CA TYR A 435 -5.35 -18.82 -3.00
C TYR A 435 -4.77 -18.07 -1.81
N MET A 436 -3.45 -18.07 -1.76
CA MET A 436 -2.65 -17.35 -0.79
C MET A 436 -1.37 -16.90 -1.50
N ILE A 437 -1.02 -15.65 -1.29
CA ILE A 437 0.14 -15.00 -1.87
C ILE A 437 0.82 -14.25 -0.74
N ALA A 438 2.10 -14.51 -0.57
CA ALA A 438 2.94 -13.80 0.37
C ALA A 438 4.14 -13.29 -0.41
N ASP A 439 4.39 -12.00 -0.33
CA ASP A 439 5.59 -11.38 -0.86
C ASP A 439 6.51 -10.96 0.29
N ARG A 440 7.81 -11.08 0.06
CA ARG A 440 8.88 -10.80 1.04
C ARG A 440 8.84 -11.73 2.24
N ILE A 441 8.83 -13.03 1.94
CA ILE A 441 9.04 -14.07 2.94
C ILE A 441 10.48 -13.91 3.46
N PRO A 442 10.66 -13.60 4.75
CA PRO A 442 11.97 -13.38 5.32
C PRO A 442 12.77 -14.69 5.29
N VAL A 443 14.01 -14.60 4.82
CA VAL A 443 14.92 -15.77 4.74
C VAL A 443 15.58 -16.04 6.10
N THR A 444 15.78 -14.98 6.88
CA THR A 444 16.40 -15.02 8.20
C THR A 444 15.35 -14.86 9.30
N TRP A 445 15.32 -15.82 10.23
CA TRP A 445 14.38 -15.85 11.35
C TRP A 445 15.16 -15.80 12.66
N ASN A 446 14.85 -14.83 13.50
CA ASN A 446 15.26 -14.76 14.89
C ASN A 446 14.32 -15.61 15.75
N LYS A 447 14.87 -16.21 16.80
CA LYS A 447 14.09 -16.89 17.82
C LYS A 447 13.98 -15.97 19.03
N VAL A 448 12.75 -15.58 19.36
CA VAL A 448 12.43 -14.81 20.56
C VAL A 448 11.76 -15.74 21.56
N LYS A 449 12.37 -15.90 22.72
CA LYS A 449 11.72 -16.58 23.84
C LYS A 449 10.73 -15.61 24.48
N VAL A 450 9.47 -16.01 24.54
CA VAL A 450 8.40 -15.26 25.22
C VAL A 450 8.28 -15.71 26.67
N ASP A 451 8.58 -16.99 26.95
CA ASP A 451 8.66 -17.59 28.28
C ASP A 451 9.71 -18.70 28.30
N SER A 452 10.00 -19.28 29.47
CA SER A 452 10.95 -20.40 29.65
C SER A 452 10.61 -21.65 28.82
N LYS A 453 9.39 -21.73 28.27
CA LYS A 453 8.90 -22.86 27.44
C LYS A 453 8.48 -22.47 26.02
N SER A 454 8.46 -21.18 25.67
CA SER A 454 7.80 -20.67 24.46
C SER A 454 8.76 -19.86 23.62
N THR A 455 9.11 -20.35 22.42
CA THR A 455 9.91 -19.61 21.44
C THR A 455 9.07 -19.27 20.23
N ILE A 456 8.94 -17.98 19.91
CA ILE A 456 8.29 -17.49 18.71
C ILE A 456 9.37 -17.17 17.67
N PRO A 457 9.32 -17.78 16.47
CA PRO A 457 10.16 -17.37 15.36
C PRO A 457 9.66 -16.02 14.82
N LEU A 458 10.53 -15.03 14.85
CA LEU A 458 10.27 -13.69 14.33
C LEU A 458 11.25 -13.39 13.18
N PRO A 459 10.79 -12.85 12.06
CA PRO A 459 11.66 -12.39 10.99
C PRO A 459 12.75 -11.43 11.46
N ALA A 460 14.00 -11.66 11.05
CA ALA A 460 15.13 -10.81 11.44
C ALA A 460 15.12 -9.44 10.73
N SER A 461 14.53 -9.38 9.54
CA SER A 461 14.32 -8.15 8.76
C SER A 461 12.89 -8.16 8.23
N TRP A 462 12.02 -7.37 8.85
CA TRP A 462 10.63 -7.22 8.42
C TRP A 462 10.24 -5.76 8.49
N ASN A 463 10.45 -5.08 7.37
CA ASN A 463 9.98 -3.72 7.15
C ASN A 463 8.85 -3.68 6.11
N THR A 464 8.46 -4.84 5.60
CA THR A 464 7.55 -4.99 4.47
C THR A 464 6.77 -6.29 4.62
N ILE A 465 5.46 -6.23 4.58
CA ILE A 465 4.56 -7.38 4.64
C ILE A 465 3.59 -7.22 3.49
N ASN A 466 3.52 -8.21 2.60
CA ASN A 466 2.45 -8.27 1.62
C ASN A 466 1.83 -9.65 1.68
N LEU A 467 0.56 -9.69 2.08
CA LEU A 467 -0.22 -10.90 2.22
C LEU A 467 -1.54 -10.70 1.48
N ARG A 468 -1.85 -11.65 0.60
CA ARG A 468 -3.15 -11.73 -0.03
C ARG A 468 -3.70 -13.14 0.09
N LEU A 469 -4.94 -13.26 0.50
CA LEU A 469 -5.61 -14.55 0.62
C LEU A 469 -7.07 -14.44 0.20
N GLY A 470 -7.62 -15.55 -0.29
CA GLY A 470 -9.04 -15.61 -0.56
C GLY A 470 -9.52 -16.92 -1.17
N MET A 471 -10.82 -16.99 -1.40
CA MET A 471 -11.54 -18.08 -2.04
C MET A 471 -12.53 -17.52 -3.06
N ASN A 472 -12.41 -17.94 -4.31
CA ASN A 472 -13.37 -17.63 -5.36
C ASN A 472 -14.26 -18.86 -5.66
N LEU A 473 -15.45 -18.63 -6.21
CA LEU A 473 -16.19 -19.67 -6.93
C LEU A 473 -15.86 -19.55 -8.41
N ALA A 474 -15.10 -20.49 -8.96
CA ALA A 474 -14.62 -20.47 -10.34
C ALA A 474 -15.21 -21.64 -11.14
N PHE A 475 -16.01 -21.31 -12.15
CA PHE A 475 -16.68 -22.26 -13.03
C PHE A 475 -16.02 -22.30 -14.42
N GLY A 476 -16.24 -23.40 -15.13
CA GLY A 476 -15.70 -23.62 -16.46
C GLY A 476 -14.41 -24.44 -16.50
N ASN A 477 -14.12 -24.92 -17.72
CA ASN A 477 -13.13 -25.93 -18.07
C ASN A 477 -13.33 -27.22 -17.27
N ARG A 478 -14.27 -28.05 -17.73
CA ARG A 478 -14.34 -29.46 -17.37
C ARG A 478 -12.94 -30.04 -17.61
N ILE A 479 -12.37 -30.67 -16.59
CA ILE A 479 -11.27 -31.61 -16.78
C ILE A 479 -11.82 -32.63 -17.77
N LYS A 480 -11.34 -32.65 -19.02
CA LYS A 480 -11.60 -33.82 -19.89
C LYS A 480 -11.17 -35.02 -19.05
N LYS A 481 -12.12 -35.89 -18.69
CA LYS A 481 -11.80 -37.24 -18.20
C LYS A 481 -10.69 -37.73 -19.12
N LYS A 482 -9.56 -38.15 -18.56
CA LYS A 482 -8.63 -38.94 -19.35
C LYS A 482 -9.48 -40.11 -19.85
N ASP A 483 -9.60 -40.25 -21.17
CA ASP A 483 -10.00 -41.52 -21.73
C ASP A 483 -8.86 -42.48 -21.38
N ASP A 484 -8.95 -43.08 -20.20
CA ASP A 484 -8.14 -44.24 -19.85
C ASP A 484 -8.60 -45.34 -20.80
N LYS A 485 -8.01 -45.38 -22.00
CA LYS A 485 -8.05 -46.58 -22.80
C LYS A 485 -7.30 -47.63 -21.98
N PRO A 486 -7.94 -48.74 -21.57
CA PRO A 486 -7.23 -49.78 -20.85
C PRO A 486 -6.04 -50.25 -21.69
N MET A 487 -4.85 -50.31 -21.09
CA MET A 487 -3.63 -50.80 -21.75
C MET A 487 -3.67 -52.31 -22.05
N VAL A 488 -4.74 -53.00 -21.64
CA VAL A 488 -4.99 -54.40 -21.97
C VAL A 488 -6.39 -54.50 -22.54
N LEU A 489 -6.47 -54.73 -23.85
CA LEU A 489 -7.63 -55.36 -24.46
C LEU A 489 -7.50 -56.85 -24.14
N VAL A 490 -8.28 -57.33 -23.18
CA VAL A 490 -8.47 -58.78 -23.03
C VAL A 490 -9.32 -59.19 -24.24
N GLN A 491 -8.70 -59.95 -25.16
CA GLN A 491 -9.39 -60.57 -26.29
C GLN A 491 -10.35 -61.65 -25.83
#